data_AF-A0A2W4LY09-F1
#
_entry.id   AF-A0A2W4LY09-F1
#
_cell.length_a   1.000
_cell.length_b   1.000
_cell.length_c   1.000
_cell.angle_alpha   90.00
_cell.angle_beta   90.00
_cell.angle_gamma   90.00
#
_symmetry.space_group_name_H-M   'P 1'
#
loop_
_entity.id
_entity.type
_entity.pdbx_description
1 polymer ?
#
loop_
_entity_poly.entity_id
_entity_poly.type
_entity_poly.pdbx_seq_one_letter_code
_entity_poly.pdbx_strand_id
1 'polypeptide(L)'
;MALPSCAFLLDFDELKEGGAAGGASGTGGVAESGAGGALDAEGGGPDSDAGEAGGLGHGGSDAGAAGSAGAAGSACALDCDDSDPCTEDRCVLTDDGPECERTPLAGLVPDGLDATLEAGRIPQVTVAAGPDAFYLSAFDVAADDGPEVTFYRVGTQGDAVEAVRRITEITDTTLAGDPVSAAALVVDTAQGLRIHAYLGLLREVGSKARPWRFVFDGSFDVVARAPIGDSFLVSPLGEHRPDAAKVGGAIWGAWVREDGTIGLHSGGREAPDFTLGSTDTPAAVLSLISGLDVALGTPEVPAVLYASHGNGVFAWTEAGGATALTECSPDPGLYSRTFAVRTSVDGAWLGGWTKLTSASLASELRAIACTNTQAGCLALGESCEAGSSLPFVRNPAFAEVDLPGDAAGIRYHVWVLPWLDAGGMARLGAQLMRVDFGEAPGTSEVVFTPIPEPNGGAAGDDSEWLPLVLSEMQTSSEIDFRGPDLAATAIVAPDKALIAWVEPGNPEATADALRVRRFHMCLPE
;
A
#
# COMPACT_ATOMS: atom_id res chain seq x y z
N MET A 1 10.89 43.22 -14.80
CA MET A 1 12.34 43.10 -15.03
C MET A 1 12.59 41.63 -15.24
N ALA A 2 12.86 41.22 -16.48
CA ALA A 2 13.20 39.85 -16.85
C ALA A 2 14.72 39.69 -16.81
N LEU A 3 15.23 38.61 -16.22
CA LEU A 3 16.56 38.01 -16.44
C LEU A 3 16.53 36.55 -15.94
N PRO A 4 17.41 35.67 -16.44
CA PRO A 4 17.06 34.37 -17.01
C PRO A 4 17.62 33.17 -16.23
N SER A 5 16.90 32.06 -16.19
CA SER A 5 17.43 30.77 -15.73
C SER A 5 18.15 30.07 -16.90
N CYS A 6 19.45 29.83 -16.74
CA CYS A 6 20.20 28.92 -17.60
C CYS A 6 19.84 27.49 -17.21
N ALA A 7 19.10 26.79 -18.07
CA ALA A 7 18.88 25.37 -17.93
C ALA A 7 20.12 24.60 -18.43
N PHE A 8 20.64 23.71 -17.59
CA PHE A 8 21.56 22.67 -18.04
C PHE A 8 20.75 21.63 -18.81
N LEU A 9 20.93 21.60 -20.14
CA LEU A 9 20.41 20.56 -21.01
C LEU A 9 21.33 19.34 -20.90
N LEU A 10 20.83 18.25 -20.33
CA LEU A 10 21.35 16.91 -20.59
C LEU A 10 20.52 16.35 -21.75
N ASP A 11 21.19 16.08 -22.87
CA ASP A 11 20.61 15.48 -24.08
C ASP A 11 20.53 13.96 -23.87
N PHE A 12 19.30 13.43 -23.76
CA PHE A 12 19.02 12.01 -23.49
C PHE A 12 18.61 11.23 -24.74
N ASP A 13 18.70 11.82 -25.94
CA ASP A 13 18.26 11.19 -27.19
C ASP A 13 19.13 9.98 -27.62
N GLU A 14 20.31 9.75 -27.03
CA GLU A 14 21.19 8.62 -27.38
C GLU A 14 20.89 7.28 -26.67
N LEU A 15 19.95 7.21 -25.72
CA LEU A 15 19.73 6.00 -24.91
C LEU A 15 18.70 4.99 -25.47
N LYS A 16 18.07 5.24 -26.63
CA LYS A 16 16.99 4.37 -27.16
C LYS A 16 17.37 3.36 -28.26
N GLU A 17 18.62 3.29 -28.71
CA GLU A 17 19.01 2.35 -29.77
C GLU A 17 19.97 1.24 -29.29
N GLY A 18 19.39 0.18 -28.72
CA GLY A 18 20.06 -1.13 -28.60
C GLY A 18 19.42 -2.03 -27.53
N GLY A 19 18.85 -3.19 -27.81
CA GLY A 19 18.68 -3.91 -29.06
C GLY A 19 17.73 -5.09 -28.83
N ALA A 20 16.83 -5.31 -29.78
CA ALA A 20 16.09 -6.54 -29.90
C ALA A 20 17.01 -7.63 -30.48
N ALA A 21 17.17 -8.75 -29.78
CA ALA A 21 17.69 -10.00 -30.34
C ALA A 21 16.97 -11.18 -29.69
N GLY A 22 16.17 -11.89 -30.48
CA GLY A 22 15.35 -13.01 -30.06
C GLY A 22 16.10 -14.34 -29.93
N GLY A 23 15.35 -15.37 -29.54
CA GLY A 23 15.78 -16.77 -29.57
C GLY A 23 14.68 -17.70 -29.10
N ALA A 24 14.08 -18.44 -30.04
CA ALA A 24 13.06 -19.46 -29.81
C ALA A 24 13.67 -20.85 -29.54
N SER A 25 13.03 -21.64 -28.67
CA SER A 25 12.90 -23.11 -28.70
C SER A 25 12.05 -23.52 -27.48
N GLY A 26 11.06 -24.40 -27.47
CA GLY A 26 10.63 -25.46 -28.38
C GLY A 26 10.36 -26.72 -27.55
N THR A 27 9.13 -27.27 -27.64
CA THR A 27 8.69 -28.66 -27.26
C THR A 27 8.82 -29.08 -25.79
N GLY A 28 7.92 -29.80 -25.12
CA GLY A 28 6.69 -30.53 -25.41
C GLY A 28 6.45 -31.52 -24.24
N GLY A 29 5.21 -31.83 -23.87
CA GLY A 29 4.92 -32.80 -22.81
C GLY A 29 3.43 -32.95 -22.51
N VAL A 30 2.92 -34.17 -22.67
CA VAL A 30 1.51 -34.57 -22.65
C VAL A 30 1.18 -35.28 -21.34
N ALA A 31 0.00 -34.98 -20.78
CA ALA A 31 -0.91 -35.75 -19.92
C ALA A 31 -0.38 -36.53 -18.68
N GLU A 32 -1.05 -36.34 -17.54
CA GLU A 32 -1.88 -37.41 -16.95
C GLU A 32 -2.83 -36.91 -15.83
N SER A 33 -3.97 -37.58 -15.76
CA SER A 33 -5.11 -37.46 -14.87
C SER A 33 -4.87 -38.01 -13.45
N GLY A 34 -5.59 -37.49 -12.44
CA GLY A 34 -5.74 -38.16 -11.16
C GLY A 34 -6.82 -37.53 -10.28
N ALA A 35 -7.90 -38.27 -10.06
CA ALA A 35 -9.10 -37.87 -9.33
C ALA A 35 -9.06 -38.27 -7.84
N GLY A 36 -9.85 -37.55 -7.03
CA GLY A 36 -10.64 -38.15 -5.94
C GLY A 36 -10.19 -37.86 -4.51
N GLY A 37 -11.14 -37.39 -3.68
CA GLY A 37 -11.00 -37.41 -2.22
C GLY A 37 -11.94 -36.47 -1.48
N ALA A 38 -13.23 -36.79 -1.44
CA ALA A 38 -14.20 -36.21 -0.52
C ALA A 38 -14.00 -36.75 0.91
N LEU A 39 -14.20 -35.94 1.94
CA LEU A 39 -14.71 -36.37 3.26
C LEU A 39 -15.43 -35.21 3.98
N ASP A 40 -16.66 -35.52 4.38
CA ASP A 40 -17.54 -34.80 5.31
C ASP A 40 -16.99 -34.80 6.75
N ALA A 41 -17.35 -33.78 7.55
CA ALA A 41 -17.86 -33.98 8.91
C ALA A 41 -18.40 -32.69 9.56
N GLU A 42 -19.58 -32.83 10.16
CA GLU A 42 -20.41 -31.86 10.87
C GLU A 42 -19.93 -31.50 12.30
N GLY A 43 -20.51 -30.41 12.81
CA GLY A 43 -20.77 -30.15 14.25
C GLY A 43 -19.97 -28.95 14.78
N GLY A 44 -20.52 -27.90 15.40
CA GLY A 44 -21.81 -27.63 16.05
C GLY A 44 -21.51 -26.57 17.13
N GLY A 45 -22.32 -25.50 17.23
CA GLY A 45 -22.10 -24.33 18.11
C GLY A 45 -22.17 -24.62 19.63
N PRO A 46 -22.16 -23.60 20.52
CA PRO A 46 -23.08 -22.45 20.46
C PRO A 46 -22.57 -21.05 20.94
N ASP A 47 -23.36 -20.03 20.56
CA ASP A 47 -23.76 -18.77 21.22
C ASP A 47 -22.77 -17.84 21.95
N SER A 48 -22.70 -16.59 21.47
CA SER A 48 -22.70 -15.39 22.34
C SER A 48 -23.13 -14.13 21.59
N ASP A 49 -24.15 -13.45 22.14
CA ASP A 49 -24.72 -12.18 21.72
C ASP A 49 -23.74 -10.99 21.78
N ALA A 50 -23.72 -10.14 20.76
CA ALA A 50 -23.25 -8.75 20.87
C ALA A 50 -23.84 -7.81 19.80
N GLY A 51 -24.63 -6.83 20.27
CA GLY A 51 -24.62 -5.42 19.87
C GLY A 51 -24.67 -5.02 18.39
N GLU A 52 -25.87 -4.65 17.94
CA GLU A 52 -26.18 -4.05 16.64
C GLU A 52 -25.67 -2.58 16.54
N ALA A 53 -24.77 -2.31 15.59
CA ALA A 53 -24.41 -0.97 15.12
C ALA A 53 -24.54 -0.94 13.59
N GLY A 54 -25.38 -0.04 13.08
CA GLY A 54 -25.87 -0.05 11.71
C GLY A 54 -24.80 0.18 10.64
N GLY A 55 -24.59 -0.84 9.81
CA GLY A 55 -23.94 -0.75 8.51
C GLY A 55 -24.97 -0.85 7.37
N LEU A 56 -24.86 0.05 6.39
CA LEU A 56 -25.64 -0.01 5.15
C LEU A 56 -25.07 -1.14 4.27
N GLY A 57 -25.69 -2.31 4.35
CA GLY A 57 -25.32 -3.47 3.53
C GLY A 57 -25.76 -3.33 2.08
N HIS A 58 -24.84 -3.60 1.15
CA HIS A 58 -25.15 -4.19 -0.15
C HIS A 58 -24.62 -5.61 -0.11
N GLY A 59 -25.55 -6.58 -0.08
CA GLY A 59 -25.25 -8.00 0.09
C GLY A 59 -24.82 -8.66 -1.21
N GLY A 60 -23.76 -9.46 -1.13
CA GLY A 60 -23.43 -10.47 -2.12
C GLY A 60 -24.47 -11.59 -2.16
N SER A 61 -24.66 -12.11 -3.36
CA SER A 61 -25.59 -13.14 -3.78
C SER A 61 -25.31 -14.51 -3.15
N ASP A 62 -26.31 -15.06 -2.44
CA ASP A 62 -26.86 -16.37 -2.83
C ASP A 62 -28.24 -16.64 -2.19
N ALA A 63 -29.16 -17.03 -3.06
CA ALA A 63 -30.45 -17.71 -2.80
C ALA A 63 -31.41 -17.07 -1.77
N GLY A 64 -32.20 -16.08 -2.22
CA GLY A 64 -33.39 -15.67 -1.46
C GLY A 64 -34.11 -14.49 -2.05
N ALA A 65 -34.91 -14.73 -3.09
CA ALA A 65 -35.92 -13.78 -3.54
C ALA A 65 -36.77 -13.26 -2.37
N ALA A 66 -36.68 -11.96 -2.05
CA ALA A 66 -37.80 -11.07 -1.73
C ALA A 66 -37.35 -9.77 -1.01
N GLY A 67 -37.57 -8.62 -1.67
CA GLY A 67 -37.65 -7.28 -1.06
C GLY A 67 -36.91 -6.24 -1.89
N SER A 68 -37.50 -5.22 -2.50
CA SER A 68 -38.79 -4.56 -2.27
C SER A 68 -39.42 -4.14 -3.61
N ALA A 69 -40.53 -4.79 -3.95
CA ALA A 69 -41.35 -4.41 -5.08
C ALA A 69 -42.10 -3.10 -4.75
N GLY A 70 -41.54 -1.97 -5.18
CA GLY A 70 -42.39 -0.90 -5.69
C GLY A 70 -43.21 -1.48 -6.83
N ALA A 71 -44.53 -1.42 -6.73
CA ALA A 71 -45.45 -2.01 -7.71
C ALA A 71 -45.35 -1.29 -9.07
N ALA A 72 -44.32 -1.59 -9.85
CA ALA A 72 -44.27 -1.45 -11.30
C ALA A 72 -44.33 -2.87 -11.88
N GLY A 73 -45.17 -3.06 -12.90
CA GLY A 73 -45.63 -4.37 -13.36
C GLY A 73 -44.53 -5.32 -13.82
N SER A 74 -44.93 -6.59 -13.97
CA SER A 74 -44.20 -7.76 -14.46
C SER A 74 -43.64 -7.66 -15.89
N ALA A 75 -43.26 -6.47 -16.35
CA ALA A 75 -42.84 -6.21 -17.73
C ALA A 75 -41.32 -6.34 -17.93
N CYS A 76 -40.53 -6.23 -16.86
CA CYS A 76 -39.08 -6.43 -16.89
C CYS A 76 -38.71 -7.80 -16.31
N ALA A 77 -38.80 -8.83 -17.16
CA ALA A 77 -38.37 -10.20 -16.84
C ALA A 77 -37.04 -10.57 -17.54
N LEU A 78 -36.33 -9.60 -18.11
CA LEU A 78 -35.01 -9.80 -18.67
C LEU A 78 -33.98 -9.88 -17.54
N ASP A 79 -33.14 -10.90 -17.61
CA ASP A 79 -31.93 -11.00 -16.82
C ASP A 79 -30.87 -10.13 -17.48
N CYS A 80 -30.61 -8.95 -16.91
CA CYS A 80 -29.72 -7.95 -17.48
C CYS A 80 -28.31 -7.98 -16.88
N ASP A 81 -28.11 -8.75 -15.82
CA ASP A 81 -26.82 -8.92 -15.14
C ASP A 81 -25.80 -9.53 -16.12
N ASP A 82 -24.81 -8.73 -16.53
CA ASP A 82 -23.72 -9.18 -17.38
C ASP A 82 -22.47 -9.60 -16.60
N SER A 83 -22.57 -9.61 -15.26
CA SER A 83 -21.52 -9.92 -14.32
C SER A 83 -20.29 -9.00 -14.40
N ASP A 84 -20.37 -7.89 -15.15
CA ASP A 84 -19.33 -6.87 -15.15
C ASP A 84 -19.51 -5.97 -13.91
N PRO A 85 -18.56 -6.01 -12.96
CA PRO A 85 -18.63 -5.18 -11.76
C PRO A 85 -18.53 -3.67 -12.07
N CYS A 86 -18.15 -3.31 -13.29
CA CYS A 86 -18.01 -1.94 -13.76
C CYS A 86 -19.22 -1.46 -14.58
N THR A 87 -20.33 -2.18 -14.57
CA THR A 87 -21.60 -1.76 -15.17
C THR A 87 -22.71 -1.78 -14.13
N GLU A 88 -23.54 -0.74 -14.11
CA GLU A 88 -24.85 -0.80 -13.47
C GLU A 88 -25.87 -1.28 -14.51
N ASP A 89 -26.31 -2.52 -14.34
CA ASP A 89 -27.28 -3.16 -15.22
C ASP A 89 -28.71 -2.94 -14.74
N ARG A 90 -29.56 -2.39 -15.62
CA ARG A 90 -30.98 -2.20 -15.34
C ARG A 90 -31.86 -2.63 -16.52
N CYS A 91 -32.97 -3.27 -16.22
CA CYS A 91 -34.02 -3.47 -17.21
C CYS A 91 -34.88 -2.21 -17.32
N VAL A 92 -34.93 -1.63 -18.52
CA VAL A 92 -35.80 -0.49 -18.85
C VAL A 92 -36.89 -0.91 -19.81
N LEU A 93 -38.07 -0.31 -19.69
CA LEU A 93 -39.18 -0.57 -20.59
C LEU A 93 -39.21 0.54 -21.67
N THR A 94 -38.91 0.19 -22.92
CA THR A 94 -38.99 1.08 -24.09
C THR A 94 -40.31 0.87 -24.84
N ASP A 95 -40.57 1.69 -25.86
CA ASP A 95 -41.73 1.52 -26.75
C ASP A 95 -41.68 0.19 -27.54
N ASP A 96 -40.49 -0.39 -27.71
CA ASP A 96 -40.25 -1.64 -28.43
C ASP A 96 -40.22 -2.88 -27.52
N GLY A 97 -40.23 -2.70 -26.19
CA GLY A 97 -40.24 -3.79 -25.21
C GLY A 97 -39.27 -3.56 -24.04
N PRO A 98 -39.05 -4.57 -23.18
CA PRO A 98 -37.99 -4.50 -22.18
C PRO A 98 -36.61 -4.57 -22.87
N GLU A 99 -35.69 -3.73 -22.44
CA GLU A 99 -34.29 -3.67 -22.89
C GLU A 99 -33.36 -3.64 -21.66
N CYS A 100 -32.14 -4.15 -21.82
CA CYS A 100 -31.11 -4.02 -20.81
C CYS A 100 -30.29 -2.78 -21.10
N GLU A 101 -30.30 -1.85 -20.16
CA GLU A 101 -29.44 -0.68 -20.17
C GLU A 101 -28.28 -0.92 -19.21
N ARG A 102 -27.06 -0.63 -19.67
CA ARG A 102 -25.83 -0.78 -18.90
C ARG A 102 -25.17 0.57 -18.78
N THR A 103 -25.00 1.03 -17.55
CA THR A 103 -24.36 2.31 -17.28
C THR A 103 -22.94 2.04 -16.78
N PRO A 104 -21.89 2.47 -17.50
CA PRO A 104 -20.52 2.30 -17.01
C PRO A 104 -20.33 3.00 -15.67
N LEU A 105 -19.71 2.28 -14.74
CA LEU A 105 -19.24 2.78 -13.46
C LEU A 105 -17.75 3.17 -13.61
N ALA A 106 -17.32 4.13 -12.82
CA ALA A 106 -15.92 4.52 -12.71
C ALA A 106 -15.53 4.59 -11.22
N GLY A 107 -14.23 4.48 -10.92
CA GLY A 107 -13.70 4.58 -9.56
C GLY A 107 -13.52 3.22 -8.89
N LEU A 108 -13.68 3.18 -7.57
CA LEU A 108 -13.51 1.97 -6.76
C LEU A 108 -14.87 1.34 -6.47
N VAL A 109 -15.18 0.24 -7.16
CA VAL A 109 -16.43 -0.50 -6.94
C VAL A 109 -16.17 -1.66 -5.97
N PRO A 110 -16.84 -1.73 -4.80
CA PRO A 110 -16.68 -2.85 -3.86
C PRO A 110 -17.00 -4.19 -4.53
N ASP A 111 -16.17 -5.21 -4.29
CA ASP A 111 -16.32 -6.50 -4.96
C ASP A 111 -16.92 -7.63 -4.11
N GLY A 112 -17.49 -7.26 -2.97
CA GLY A 112 -18.15 -8.17 -2.04
C GLY A 112 -17.31 -8.59 -0.84
N LEU A 113 -15.97 -8.47 -0.88
CA LEU A 113 -15.16 -8.68 0.32
C LEU A 113 -15.17 -7.45 1.22
N ASP A 114 -15.76 -7.57 2.41
CA ASP A 114 -15.67 -6.62 3.51
C ASP A 114 -15.56 -7.40 4.84
N ALA A 115 -14.34 -7.48 5.37
CA ALA A 115 -14.00 -8.31 6.52
C ALA A 115 -13.50 -7.48 7.69
N THR A 116 -13.84 -7.92 8.89
CA THR A 116 -13.33 -7.38 10.16
C THR A 116 -12.64 -8.48 10.93
N LEU A 117 -11.38 -8.23 11.29
CA LEU A 117 -10.55 -9.13 12.06
C LEU A 117 -10.32 -8.50 13.42
N GLU A 118 -10.75 -9.20 14.47
CA GLU A 118 -10.51 -8.79 15.86
C GLU A 118 -9.03 -8.94 16.19
N ALA A 119 -8.46 -7.91 16.82
CA ALA A 119 -7.08 -7.90 17.28
C ALA A 119 -6.93 -7.09 18.58
N GLY A 120 -5.83 -7.31 19.29
CA GLY A 120 -5.47 -6.55 20.49
C GLY A 120 -5.16 -5.11 20.14
N ARG A 121 -3.92 -4.78 19.82
CA ARG A 121 -3.57 -3.42 19.36
C ARG A 121 -2.68 -3.49 18.14
N ILE A 122 -3.15 -2.90 17.04
CA ILE A 122 -2.44 -2.96 15.77
C ILE A 122 -1.83 -1.59 15.48
N PRO A 123 -0.55 -1.35 15.84
CA PRO A 123 0.14 -0.13 15.42
C PRO A 123 0.51 -0.14 13.94
N GLN A 124 0.41 -1.28 13.24
CA GLN A 124 0.84 -1.37 11.85
C GLN A 124 0.25 -2.55 11.08
N VAL A 125 -0.12 -2.29 9.82
CA VAL A 125 -0.44 -3.28 8.80
C VAL A 125 0.35 -3.01 7.51
N THR A 126 0.65 -4.06 6.74
CA THR A 126 1.27 -3.98 5.41
C THR A 126 0.54 -4.91 4.44
N VAL A 127 0.49 -4.55 3.16
CA VAL A 127 -0.09 -5.36 2.08
C VAL A 127 0.92 -5.44 0.94
N ALA A 128 1.07 -6.62 0.33
CA ALA A 128 1.74 -6.80 -0.95
C ALA A 128 0.83 -7.57 -1.92
N ALA A 129 0.88 -7.20 -3.20
CA ALA A 129 0.14 -7.89 -4.25
C ALA A 129 0.98 -9.02 -4.86
N GLY A 130 0.37 -10.20 -4.99
CA GLY A 130 0.84 -11.30 -5.80
C GLY A 130 0.13 -11.36 -7.17
N PRO A 131 0.32 -12.44 -7.93
CA PRO A 131 -0.35 -12.61 -9.22
C PRO A 131 -1.85 -12.96 -9.09
N ASP A 132 -2.26 -13.61 -8.00
CA ASP A 132 -3.61 -14.16 -7.80
C ASP A 132 -4.19 -13.90 -6.40
N ALA A 133 -3.45 -13.20 -5.55
CA ALA A 133 -3.84 -12.92 -4.17
C ALA A 133 -3.11 -11.68 -3.64
N PHE A 134 -3.63 -11.13 -2.56
CA PHE A 134 -2.97 -10.17 -1.71
C PHE A 134 -2.43 -10.88 -0.46
N TYR A 135 -1.32 -10.38 0.05
CA TYR A 135 -0.68 -10.86 1.27
C TYR A 135 -0.60 -9.72 2.27
N LEU A 136 -1.12 -9.97 3.46
CA LEU A 136 -1.25 -9.00 4.54
C LEU A 136 -0.36 -9.42 5.71
N SER A 137 0.29 -8.47 6.36
CA SER A 137 0.91 -8.69 7.68
C SER A 137 0.34 -7.69 8.66
N ALA A 138 -0.16 -8.18 9.80
CA ALA A 138 -0.62 -7.35 10.90
C ALA A 138 0.23 -7.64 12.14
N PHE A 139 0.72 -6.58 12.78
CA PHE A 139 1.43 -6.67 14.05
C PHE A 139 0.49 -6.31 15.19
N ASP A 140 0.26 -7.24 16.11
CA ASP A 140 -0.54 -7.04 17.29
C ASP A 140 0.36 -6.97 18.52
N VAL A 141 0.48 -5.80 19.15
CA VAL A 141 1.33 -5.62 20.35
C VAL A 141 0.66 -6.08 21.63
N ALA A 142 -0.64 -6.36 21.59
CA ALA A 142 -1.46 -6.68 22.76
C ALA A 142 -2.20 -8.01 22.60
N ALA A 143 -1.70 -8.93 21.76
CA ALA A 143 -2.24 -10.27 21.68
C ALA A 143 -2.05 -11.02 23.01
N ASP A 144 -2.97 -11.95 23.29
CA ASP A 144 -3.10 -12.63 24.58
C ASP A 144 -1.81 -13.34 25.03
N ASP A 145 -1.05 -13.87 24.08
CA ASP A 145 0.19 -14.63 24.30
C ASP A 145 1.47 -13.78 24.13
N GLY A 146 1.34 -12.45 24.06
CA GLY A 146 2.43 -11.50 23.79
C GLY A 146 2.37 -10.93 22.37
N PRO A 147 3.30 -10.02 22.00
CA PRO A 147 3.32 -9.42 20.67
C PRO A 147 3.35 -10.49 19.57
N GLU A 148 2.54 -10.32 18.53
CA GLU A 148 2.34 -11.33 17.48
C GLU A 148 2.31 -10.69 16.09
N VAL A 149 2.83 -11.40 15.08
CA VAL A 149 2.66 -10.99 13.68
C VAL A 149 1.90 -12.09 12.96
N THR A 150 0.67 -11.77 12.54
CA THR A 150 -0.15 -12.69 11.75
C THR A 150 -0.06 -12.34 10.27
N PHE A 151 0.19 -13.35 9.46
CA PHE A 151 0.15 -13.27 8.00
C PHE A 151 -1.19 -13.77 7.51
N TYR A 152 -1.78 -13.02 6.57
CA TYR A 152 -3.03 -13.38 5.92
C TYR A 152 -2.87 -13.46 4.41
N ARG A 153 -3.70 -14.30 3.79
CA ARG A 153 -3.90 -14.36 2.35
C ARG A 153 -5.33 -13.92 2.04
N VAL A 154 -5.46 -13.07 1.03
CA VAL A 154 -6.77 -12.65 0.49
C VAL A 154 -6.76 -12.97 -0.99
N GLY A 155 -7.64 -13.86 -1.45
CA GLY A 155 -7.76 -14.16 -2.88
C GLY A 155 -8.19 -12.93 -3.69
N THR A 156 -8.02 -12.95 -5.01
CA THR A 156 -8.67 -11.97 -5.92
C THR A 156 -10.15 -12.26 -6.16
N GLN A 157 -10.62 -13.44 -5.73
CA GLN A 157 -12.00 -13.91 -5.75
C GLN A 157 -12.38 -14.47 -4.38
N GLY A 158 -13.68 -14.65 -4.13
CA GLY A 158 -14.21 -15.11 -2.85
C GLY A 158 -14.29 -14.00 -1.79
N ASP A 159 -14.75 -14.35 -0.59
CA ASP A 159 -15.18 -13.44 0.48
C ASP A 159 -14.41 -13.65 1.81
N ALA A 160 -13.32 -14.42 1.78
CA ALA A 160 -12.55 -14.76 2.98
C ALA A 160 -11.20 -14.05 3.05
N VAL A 161 -10.84 -13.65 4.27
CA VAL A 161 -9.46 -13.32 4.66
C VAL A 161 -8.91 -14.49 5.47
N GLU A 162 -7.93 -15.20 4.91
CA GLU A 162 -7.41 -16.43 5.49
C GLU A 162 -6.17 -16.13 6.35
N ALA A 163 -6.24 -16.40 7.66
CA ALA A 163 -5.04 -16.40 8.51
C ALA A 163 -4.19 -17.63 8.17
N VAL A 164 -3.02 -17.42 7.55
CA VAL A 164 -2.20 -18.51 7.00
C VAL A 164 -1.08 -18.94 7.94
N ARG A 165 -0.47 -17.98 8.65
CA ARG A 165 0.66 -18.22 9.57
C ARG A 165 0.72 -17.17 10.65
N ARG A 166 1.20 -17.56 11.84
CA ARG A 166 1.64 -16.66 12.90
C ARG A 166 3.16 -16.70 13.05
N ILE A 167 3.77 -15.63 13.55
CA ILE A 167 5.23 -15.61 13.72
C ILE A 167 5.66 -16.62 14.77
N THR A 168 4.89 -16.75 15.85
CA THR A 168 5.12 -17.71 16.93
C THR A 168 5.07 -19.18 16.48
N GLU A 169 4.29 -19.49 15.43
CA GLU A 169 4.24 -20.83 14.84
C GLU A 169 5.52 -21.19 14.07
N ILE A 170 6.20 -20.17 13.52
CA ILE A 170 7.39 -20.39 12.68
C ILE A 170 8.70 -20.13 13.42
N THR A 171 8.70 -19.33 14.50
CA THR A 171 9.84 -19.11 15.38
C THR A 171 9.84 -20.15 16.51
N ASP A 172 10.23 -21.39 16.19
CA ASP A 172 10.48 -22.44 17.20
C ASP A 172 11.30 -21.90 18.39
N THR A 173 11.23 -22.59 19.53
CA THR A 173 11.91 -22.31 20.81
C THR A 173 13.39 -21.89 20.73
N THR A 174 14.09 -22.17 19.63
CA THR A 174 15.49 -21.74 19.39
C THR A 174 15.63 -20.35 18.78
N LEU A 175 14.60 -19.88 18.09
CA LEU A 175 14.47 -18.57 17.44
C LEU A 175 13.59 -17.60 18.22
N ALA A 176 12.88 -18.09 19.24
CA ALA A 176 11.98 -17.34 20.11
C ALA A 176 12.46 -15.91 20.32
N GLY A 177 11.76 -14.99 19.69
CA GLY A 177 11.93 -13.58 19.89
C GLY A 177 10.63 -12.90 19.56
N ASP A 178 10.21 -12.00 20.45
CA ASP A 178 8.95 -11.30 20.31
C ASP A 178 9.06 -10.36 19.10
N PRO A 179 8.09 -10.36 18.19
CA PRO A 179 8.05 -9.36 17.13
C PRO A 179 7.98 -7.96 17.74
N VAL A 180 8.72 -7.03 17.14
CA VAL A 180 8.75 -5.61 17.53
C VAL A 180 8.30 -4.68 16.42
N SER A 181 7.89 -5.24 15.27
CA SER A 181 7.37 -4.52 14.11
C SER A 181 6.43 -5.41 13.29
N ALA A 182 5.58 -4.83 12.44
CA ALA A 182 4.98 -5.61 11.35
C ALA A 182 6.05 -6.02 10.34
N ALA A 183 5.70 -7.02 9.52
CA ALA A 183 6.55 -7.41 8.42
C ALA A 183 6.33 -6.49 7.22
N ALA A 184 7.40 -5.93 6.66
CA ALA A 184 7.35 -5.38 5.32
C ALA A 184 7.35 -6.52 4.31
N LEU A 185 6.37 -6.51 3.41
CA LEU A 185 6.11 -7.59 2.47
C LEU A 185 6.48 -7.18 1.05
N VAL A 186 7.05 -8.11 0.30
CA VAL A 186 7.24 -7.95 -1.14
C VAL A 186 7.17 -9.32 -1.80
N VAL A 187 6.48 -9.39 -2.94
CA VAL A 187 6.30 -10.62 -3.71
C VAL A 187 7.31 -10.67 -4.86
N ASP A 188 7.98 -11.81 -5.01
CA ASP A 188 8.79 -12.12 -6.17
C ASP A 188 8.17 -13.30 -6.93
N THR A 189 8.02 -13.15 -8.24
CA THR A 189 7.49 -14.18 -9.14
C THR A 189 8.53 -14.70 -10.12
N ALA A 190 9.77 -14.17 -10.09
CA ALA A 190 10.81 -14.49 -11.07
C ALA A 190 11.24 -15.97 -11.03
N GLN A 191 11.12 -16.63 -9.88
CA GLN A 191 11.49 -18.05 -9.68
C GLN A 191 10.33 -18.86 -9.11
N GLY A 192 9.10 -18.51 -9.50
CA GLY A 192 7.88 -18.92 -8.82
C GLY A 192 7.50 -17.96 -7.71
N LEU A 193 6.31 -18.14 -7.15
CA LEU A 193 5.74 -17.26 -6.13
C LEU A 193 6.52 -17.39 -4.81
N ARG A 194 7.22 -16.30 -4.45
CA ARG A 194 7.93 -16.12 -3.18
C ARG A 194 7.44 -14.86 -2.50
N ILE A 195 7.15 -14.96 -1.21
CA ILE A 195 6.73 -13.83 -0.39
C ILE A 195 7.85 -13.54 0.59
N HIS A 196 8.49 -12.40 0.45
CA HIS A 196 9.58 -11.97 1.32
C HIS A 196 9.00 -11.09 2.42
N ALA A 197 9.32 -11.42 3.66
CA ALA A 197 8.87 -10.69 4.84
C ALA A 197 10.09 -10.23 5.65
N TYR A 198 10.18 -8.92 5.87
CA TYR A 198 11.22 -8.28 6.67
C TYR A 198 10.62 -7.76 7.97
N LEU A 199 11.11 -8.18 9.14
CA LEU A 199 10.60 -7.72 10.44
C LEU A 199 11.69 -7.68 11.52
N GLY A 200 11.46 -6.90 12.58
CA GLY A 200 12.27 -6.91 13.78
C GLY A 200 11.81 -7.99 14.77
N LEU A 201 12.74 -8.76 15.32
CA LEU A 201 12.49 -9.71 16.42
C LEU A 201 13.40 -9.42 17.62
N LEU A 202 12.86 -9.53 18.83
CA LEU A 202 13.54 -9.37 20.11
C LEU A 202 13.72 -10.73 20.80
N ARG A 203 14.91 -11.34 20.72
CA ARG A 203 15.12 -12.71 21.22
C ARG A 203 14.99 -12.88 22.74
N GLU A 204 15.44 -11.90 23.50
CA GLU A 204 15.35 -11.90 24.96
C GLU A 204 15.03 -10.49 25.47
N VAL A 205 14.25 -10.38 26.54
CA VAL A 205 13.98 -9.09 27.20
C VAL A 205 15.30 -8.44 27.62
N GLY A 206 15.55 -7.21 27.13
CA GLY A 206 16.79 -6.46 27.38
C GLY A 206 17.93 -6.77 26.40
N SER A 207 17.73 -7.70 25.45
CA SER A 207 18.60 -7.83 24.28
C SER A 207 18.25 -6.79 23.21
N LYS A 208 19.12 -6.65 22.21
CA LYS A 208 18.87 -5.78 21.06
C LYS A 208 17.94 -6.49 20.07
N ALA A 209 16.91 -5.80 19.58
CA ALA A 209 16.12 -6.32 18.49
C ALA A 209 16.98 -6.46 17.23
N ARG A 210 16.71 -7.50 16.42
CA ARG A 210 17.43 -7.77 15.18
C ARG A 210 16.47 -7.84 14.00
N PRO A 211 16.88 -7.38 12.81
CA PRO A 211 16.12 -7.56 11.59
C PRO A 211 16.23 -9.02 11.11
N TRP A 212 15.12 -9.56 10.64
CA TRP A 212 15.00 -10.88 10.06
C TRP A 212 14.35 -10.82 8.69
N ARG A 213 14.78 -11.72 7.81
CA ARG A 213 14.09 -12.02 6.55
C ARG A 213 13.52 -13.42 6.63
N PHE A 214 12.23 -13.55 6.34
CA PHE A 214 11.55 -14.80 6.04
C PHE A 214 11.18 -14.82 4.56
N VAL A 215 11.25 -15.99 3.95
CA VAL A 215 10.80 -16.23 2.58
C VAL A 215 9.81 -17.38 2.62
N PHE A 216 8.58 -17.08 2.23
CA PHE A 216 7.52 -18.06 2.09
C PHE A 216 7.32 -18.44 0.63
N ASP A 217 6.77 -19.63 0.39
CA ASP A 217 6.19 -19.98 -0.91
C ASP A 217 4.71 -19.58 -1.00
N GLY A 218 4.05 -19.93 -2.11
CA GLY A 218 2.63 -19.64 -2.31
C GLY A 218 1.67 -20.35 -1.34
N SER A 219 2.14 -21.37 -0.62
CA SER A 219 1.41 -22.06 0.43
C SER A 219 1.74 -21.54 1.83
N PHE A 220 2.52 -20.46 1.92
CA PHE A 220 3.02 -19.88 3.16
C PHE A 220 3.90 -20.82 4.01
N ASP A 221 4.55 -21.79 3.37
CA ASP A 221 5.58 -22.57 4.04
C ASP A 221 6.92 -21.83 4.02
N VAL A 222 7.66 -21.88 5.13
CA VAL A 222 8.94 -21.18 5.27
C VAL A 222 10.01 -21.90 4.46
N VAL A 223 10.47 -21.24 3.41
CA VAL A 223 11.48 -21.75 2.46
C VAL A 223 12.88 -21.32 2.89
N ALA A 224 12.99 -20.10 3.41
CA ALA A 224 14.23 -19.56 3.94
C ALA A 224 13.94 -18.61 5.10
N ARG A 225 14.87 -18.54 6.05
CA ARG A 225 14.87 -17.54 7.11
C ARG A 225 16.30 -17.24 7.54
N ALA A 226 16.60 -15.97 7.78
CA ALA A 226 17.91 -15.55 8.26
C ALA A 226 17.81 -14.24 9.06
N PRO A 227 18.63 -14.05 10.09
CA PRO A 227 18.91 -12.70 10.57
C PRO A 227 19.70 -11.96 9.49
N ILE A 228 19.40 -10.68 9.26
CA ILE A 228 19.98 -9.92 8.13
C ILE A 228 20.73 -8.65 8.58
N GLY A 229 21.01 -8.58 9.88
CA GLY A 229 21.72 -7.47 10.50
C GLY A 229 21.82 -7.61 12.00
N ASP A 230 22.45 -6.62 12.62
CA ASP A 230 22.88 -6.69 14.02
C ASP A 230 22.02 -5.85 14.97
N SER A 231 21.23 -4.92 14.45
CA SER A 231 20.36 -4.05 15.24
C SER A 231 19.14 -3.57 14.46
N PHE A 232 18.03 -3.41 15.18
CA PHE A 232 16.76 -2.84 14.74
C PHE A 232 16.28 -1.84 15.80
N LEU A 233 15.90 -0.64 15.37
CA LEU A 233 15.40 0.39 16.28
C LEU A 233 13.97 0.04 16.72
N VAL A 234 13.76 -0.15 18.01
CA VAL A 234 12.43 -0.41 18.59
C VAL A 234 11.80 0.90 19.02
N SER A 235 10.63 1.24 18.49
CA SER A 235 9.86 2.41 18.93
C SER A 235 8.90 1.96 20.03
N PRO A 236 8.82 2.67 21.17
CA PRO A 236 7.77 2.48 22.15
C PRO A 236 6.36 2.68 21.57
N LEU A 237 6.24 3.44 20.48
CA LEU A 237 4.99 3.74 19.78
C LEU A 237 4.71 2.78 18.61
N GLY A 238 5.61 1.82 18.33
CA GLY A 238 5.46 0.88 17.22
C GLY A 238 5.64 1.49 15.83
N GLU A 239 6.15 2.73 15.73
CA GLU A 239 6.25 3.49 14.48
C GLU A 239 7.37 3.00 13.54
N HIS A 240 8.38 2.31 14.08
CA HIS A 240 9.50 1.83 13.27
C HIS A 240 9.10 0.57 12.52
N ARG A 241 8.91 0.76 11.22
CA ARG A 241 8.66 -0.30 10.28
C ARG A 241 9.85 -0.50 9.35
N PRO A 242 10.23 -1.75 9.07
CA PRO A 242 11.01 -1.99 7.87
C PRO A 242 10.18 -1.60 6.64
N ASP A 243 10.87 -1.46 5.51
CA ASP A 243 10.23 -1.36 4.21
C ASP A 243 10.83 -2.42 3.28
N ALA A 244 10.06 -2.86 2.29
CA ALA A 244 10.46 -3.90 1.35
C ALA A 244 9.93 -3.60 -0.03
N ALA A 245 10.80 -3.67 -1.04
CA ALA A 245 10.45 -3.37 -2.41
C ALA A 245 11.29 -4.19 -3.39
N LYS A 246 10.74 -4.40 -4.59
CA LYS A 246 11.52 -4.90 -5.71
C LYS A 246 12.17 -3.70 -6.40
N VAL A 247 13.49 -3.61 -6.34
CA VAL A 247 14.26 -2.55 -6.97
C VAL A 247 15.08 -3.16 -8.09
N GLY A 248 14.78 -2.76 -9.33
CA GLY A 248 15.27 -3.44 -10.52
C GLY A 248 14.92 -4.94 -10.50
N GLY A 249 15.95 -5.79 -10.59
CA GLY A 249 15.80 -7.25 -10.59
C GLY A 249 15.88 -7.92 -9.21
N ALA A 250 16.07 -7.16 -8.13
CA ALA A 250 16.34 -7.70 -6.80
C ALA A 250 15.28 -7.29 -5.78
N ILE A 251 15.05 -8.16 -4.80
CA ILE A 251 14.23 -7.85 -3.63
C ILE A 251 15.11 -7.17 -2.60
N TRP A 252 14.68 -6.01 -2.11
CA TRP A 252 15.35 -5.27 -1.06
C TRP A 252 14.47 -5.14 0.17
N GLY A 253 15.10 -5.18 1.33
CA GLY A 253 14.52 -4.71 2.59
C GLY A 253 15.40 -3.65 3.24
N ALA A 254 14.78 -2.69 3.90
CA ALA A 254 15.45 -1.66 4.68
C ALA A 254 14.83 -1.53 6.06
N TRP A 255 15.64 -1.14 7.05
CA TRP A 255 15.18 -0.88 8.41
C TRP A 255 16.06 0.17 9.09
N VAL A 256 15.49 0.86 10.08
CA VAL A 256 16.25 1.77 10.95
C VAL A 256 17.00 0.95 11.99
N ARG A 257 18.29 1.20 12.13
CA ARG A 257 19.18 0.60 13.14
C ARG A 257 19.10 1.40 14.42
N GLU A 258 19.49 0.80 15.55
CA GLU A 258 19.43 1.45 16.87
C GLU A 258 20.15 2.80 16.97
N ASP A 259 21.18 3.03 16.15
CA ASP A 259 21.94 4.28 16.09
C ASP A 259 21.32 5.33 15.12
N GLY A 260 20.17 5.00 14.53
CA GLY A 260 19.47 5.83 13.55
C GLY A 260 20.02 5.74 12.12
N THR A 261 21.06 4.92 11.87
CA THR A 261 21.46 4.59 10.50
C THR A 261 20.48 3.60 9.88
N ILE A 262 20.56 3.39 8.56
CA ILE A 262 19.62 2.57 7.79
C ILE A 262 20.35 1.36 7.23
N GLY A 263 19.94 0.14 7.62
CA GLY A 263 20.44 -1.08 7.01
C GLY A 263 19.69 -1.42 5.73
N LEU A 264 20.39 -1.87 4.69
CA LEU A 264 19.79 -2.38 3.46
C LEU A 264 20.25 -3.81 3.15
N HIS A 265 19.36 -4.62 2.60
CA HIS A 265 19.59 -6.02 2.33
C HIS A 265 18.85 -6.52 1.10
N SER A 266 19.57 -7.22 0.21
CA SER A 266 19.05 -7.82 -1.03
C SER A 266 19.30 -9.33 -1.17
N GLY A 267 20.29 -9.84 -0.44
CA GLY A 267 20.83 -11.18 -0.66
C GLY A 267 20.31 -12.26 0.30
N GLY A 268 20.77 -13.49 0.13
CA GLY A 268 20.57 -14.58 1.11
C GLY A 268 21.64 -14.62 2.22
N ARG A 269 22.40 -13.53 2.41
CA ARG A 269 23.48 -13.44 3.40
C ARG A 269 22.98 -12.83 4.72
N GLU A 270 23.67 -13.11 5.82
CA GLU A 270 23.28 -12.64 7.16
C GLU A 270 23.67 -11.18 7.46
N ALA A 271 24.63 -10.61 6.73
CA ALA A 271 25.02 -9.22 6.88
C ALA A 271 24.17 -8.31 5.96
N PRO A 272 23.88 -7.05 6.37
CA PRO A 272 23.35 -6.06 5.44
C PRO A 272 24.35 -5.89 4.29
N ASP A 273 23.85 -5.68 3.08
CA ASP A 273 24.73 -5.45 1.93
C ASP A 273 25.48 -4.12 2.09
N PHE A 274 24.83 -3.11 2.68
CA PHE A 274 25.45 -1.85 3.13
C PHE A 274 24.55 -1.07 4.11
N THR A 275 25.05 0.06 4.61
CA THR A 275 24.35 0.97 5.53
C THR A 275 24.36 2.39 4.96
N LEU A 276 23.19 3.04 4.96
CA LEU A 276 23.02 4.46 4.67
C LEU A 276 22.69 5.21 5.98
N GLY A 277 22.54 6.53 5.95
CA GLY A 277 22.22 7.30 7.16
C GLY A 277 23.45 7.82 7.90
N SER A 278 23.21 8.73 8.85
CA SER A 278 24.21 9.26 9.77
C SER A 278 23.64 9.30 11.18
N THR A 279 24.49 9.07 12.18
CA THR A 279 24.13 9.24 13.59
C THR A 279 23.87 10.69 13.97
N ASP A 280 24.34 11.64 13.15
CA ASP A 280 24.07 13.08 13.33
C ASP A 280 22.66 13.46 12.88
N THR A 281 22.08 12.70 11.95
CA THR A 281 20.71 12.87 11.42
C THR A 281 19.97 11.54 11.48
N PRO A 282 19.74 10.98 12.69
CA PRO A 282 19.21 9.63 12.86
C PRO A 282 17.82 9.52 12.23
N ALA A 283 17.62 8.52 11.39
CA ALA A 283 16.33 8.23 10.78
C ALA A 283 15.32 7.82 11.85
N ALA A 284 14.09 8.31 11.70
CA ALA A 284 12.94 7.92 12.52
C ALA A 284 11.98 7.03 11.73
N VAL A 285 11.72 7.39 10.47
CA VAL A 285 10.87 6.63 9.55
C VAL A 285 11.56 6.58 8.19
N LEU A 286 11.32 5.50 7.43
CA LEU A 286 11.91 5.31 6.12
C LEU A 286 10.94 4.68 5.11
N SER A 287 11.25 4.91 3.85
CA SER A 287 10.69 4.20 2.70
C SER A 287 11.81 3.87 1.72
N LEU A 288 11.76 2.68 1.15
CA LEU A 288 12.59 2.27 0.05
C LEU A 288 12.13 2.98 -1.22
N ILE A 289 13.11 3.53 -1.94
CA ILE A 289 12.97 4.05 -3.28
C ILE A 289 14.10 3.46 -4.14
N SER A 290 14.19 3.87 -5.39
CA SER A 290 15.27 3.49 -6.30
C SER A 290 15.98 4.72 -6.85
N GLY A 291 17.24 4.55 -7.25
CA GLY A 291 17.96 5.48 -8.10
C GLY A 291 18.42 4.82 -9.39
N LEU A 292 18.50 5.60 -10.47
CA LEU A 292 19.08 5.15 -11.73
C LEU A 292 20.60 5.00 -11.64
N ASP A 293 21.12 3.82 -11.99
CA ASP A 293 22.55 3.66 -12.27
C ASP A 293 22.82 3.83 -13.78
N VAL A 294 23.15 5.07 -14.16
CA VAL A 294 23.48 5.44 -15.53
C VAL A 294 24.76 4.76 -16.04
N ALA A 295 25.68 4.37 -15.15
CA ALA A 295 26.94 3.72 -15.55
C ALA A 295 26.72 2.25 -15.97
N LEU A 296 25.67 1.62 -15.44
CA LEU A 296 25.28 0.25 -15.77
C LEU A 296 24.17 0.17 -16.84
N GLY A 297 23.72 1.32 -17.34
CA GLY A 297 22.85 1.41 -18.52
C GLY A 297 21.42 0.91 -18.34
N THR A 298 20.93 0.71 -17.10
CA THR A 298 19.50 0.57 -16.68
C THR A 298 19.22 -0.04 -15.29
N PRO A 299 20.15 -0.62 -14.49
CA PRO A 299 19.72 -1.19 -13.22
C PRO A 299 19.41 -0.07 -12.23
N GLU A 300 18.18 -0.09 -11.75
CA GLU A 300 17.82 0.60 -10.53
C GLU A 300 18.62 0.02 -9.36
N VAL A 301 19.20 0.89 -8.54
CA VAL A 301 19.78 0.52 -7.25
C VAL A 301 18.88 1.04 -6.12
N PRO A 302 18.91 0.40 -4.94
CA PRO A 302 18.14 0.89 -3.82
C PRO A 302 18.63 2.28 -3.36
N ALA A 303 17.67 3.11 -2.99
CA ALA A 303 17.83 4.38 -2.31
C ALA A 303 16.77 4.46 -1.20
N VAL A 304 16.88 5.47 -0.33
CA VAL A 304 15.93 5.61 0.79
C VAL A 304 15.42 7.04 0.90
N LEU A 305 14.12 7.19 1.05
CA LEU A 305 13.48 8.39 1.59
C LEU A 305 13.36 8.18 3.09
N TYR A 306 13.88 9.10 3.89
CA TYR A 306 13.74 9.00 5.34
C TYR A 306 13.51 10.37 5.97
N ALA A 307 12.87 10.38 7.13
CA ALA A 307 12.70 11.57 7.93
C ALA A 307 13.41 11.39 9.27
N SER A 308 14.01 12.47 9.76
CA SER A 308 14.71 12.52 11.04
C SER A 308 14.03 13.54 11.94
N HIS A 309 13.60 13.11 13.13
CA HIS A 309 12.96 14.00 14.10
C HIS A 309 13.84 15.23 14.38
N GLY A 310 13.31 16.41 14.10
CA GLY A 310 14.00 17.69 14.30
C GLY A 310 15.07 18.06 13.26
N ASN A 311 15.47 17.16 12.34
CA ASN A 311 16.47 17.47 11.31
C ASN A 311 15.90 17.62 9.90
N GLY A 312 14.68 17.15 9.67
CA GLY A 312 13.99 17.28 8.39
C GLY A 312 13.87 15.97 7.62
N VAL A 313 13.66 16.08 6.31
CA VAL A 313 13.44 14.94 5.40
C VAL A 313 14.56 14.87 4.38
N PHE A 314 14.98 13.65 4.05
CA PHE A 314 16.15 13.39 3.23
C PHE A 314 15.89 12.23 2.26
N ALA A 315 16.47 12.30 1.08
CA ALA A 315 16.63 11.16 0.18
C ALA A 315 18.12 10.78 0.10
N TRP A 316 18.45 9.49 0.14
CA TRP A 316 19.84 9.02 0.22
C TRP A 316 20.11 7.91 -0.80
N THR A 317 21.19 8.08 -1.57
CA THR A 317 21.79 7.03 -2.43
C THR A 317 23.21 6.71 -1.98
N GLU A 318 23.70 5.50 -2.23
CA GLU A 318 25.07 5.11 -1.83
C GLU A 318 26.13 6.05 -2.42
N ALA A 319 26.07 6.32 -3.72
CA ALA A 319 27.06 7.15 -4.40
C ALA A 319 26.91 8.66 -4.15
N GLY A 320 25.68 9.14 -3.97
CA GLY A 320 25.38 10.57 -3.85
C GLY A 320 25.33 11.09 -2.42
N GLY A 321 25.18 10.22 -1.43
CA GLY A 321 24.96 10.63 -0.04
C GLY A 321 23.54 11.12 0.21
N ALA A 322 23.36 11.86 1.31
CA ALA A 322 22.09 12.43 1.73
C ALA A 322 21.81 13.76 1.03
N THR A 323 20.64 13.88 0.40
CA THR A 323 20.08 15.15 -0.07
C THR A 323 18.91 15.54 0.82
N ALA A 324 18.96 16.73 1.42
CA ALA A 324 17.82 17.30 2.14
C ALA A 324 16.70 17.69 1.17
N LEU A 325 15.46 17.36 1.52
CA LEU A 325 14.28 17.73 0.75
C LEU A 325 13.59 18.94 1.39
N THR A 326 13.09 19.85 0.56
CA THR A 326 12.40 21.06 1.03
C THR A 326 11.01 20.72 1.56
N GLU A 327 10.78 21.03 2.84
CA GLU A 327 9.48 20.92 3.51
C GLU A 327 8.64 22.18 3.34
N CYS A 328 7.32 22.02 3.32
CA CYS A 328 6.35 23.13 3.29
C CYS A 328 6.13 23.73 4.66
N SER A 329 6.16 22.90 5.69
CA SER A 329 6.22 23.36 7.07
C SER A 329 7.66 23.22 7.57
N PRO A 330 8.44 24.32 7.62
CA PRO A 330 9.83 24.26 8.10
C PRO A 330 9.94 24.07 9.62
N ASP A 331 8.84 24.16 10.36
CA ASP A 331 8.83 24.03 11.82
C ASP A 331 9.28 22.62 12.23
N PRO A 332 10.17 22.46 13.22
CA PRO A 332 10.56 21.14 13.70
C PRO A 332 9.36 20.30 14.16
N GLY A 333 9.34 19.01 13.83
CA GLY A 333 8.24 18.11 14.16
C GLY A 333 8.66 16.67 14.32
N LEU A 334 7.69 15.86 14.76
CA LEU A 334 7.74 14.41 14.73
C LEU A 334 7.27 13.93 13.36
N TYR A 335 7.85 12.84 12.87
CA TYR A 335 7.49 12.23 11.61
C TYR A 335 6.94 10.84 11.90
N SER A 336 5.67 10.61 11.56
CA SER A 336 5.02 9.33 11.85
C SER A 336 5.19 8.33 10.71
N ARG A 337 5.38 8.81 9.48
CA ARG A 337 5.48 7.96 8.29
C ARG A 337 6.21 8.67 7.15
N THR A 338 6.98 7.91 6.39
CA THR A 338 7.29 8.20 4.99
C THR A 338 6.59 7.18 4.11
N PHE A 339 6.35 7.57 2.87
CA PHE A 339 5.83 6.72 1.82
C PHE A 339 6.43 7.16 0.49
N ALA A 340 6.51 6.25 -0.45
CA ALA A 340 6.97 6.56 -1.80
C ALA A 340 6.23 5.68 -2.79
N VAL A 341 5.97 6.24 -3.97
CA VAL A 341 5.24 5.59 -5.06
C VAL A 341 6.06 5.74 -6.32
N ARG A 342 6.22 4.66 -7.08
CA ARG A 342 7.02 4.71 -8.29
C ARG A 342 6.27 5.53 -9.36
N THR A 343 7.02 6.30 -10.13
CA THR A 343 6.49 6.94 -11.34
C THR A 343 6.69 6.03 -12.56
N SER A 344 6.23 6.45 -13.72
CA SER A 344 6.54 5.77 -15.00
C SER A 344 7.98 5.95 -15.46
N VAL A 345 8.74 6.80 -14.77
CA VAL A 345 10.14 7.09 -15.08
C VAL A 345 11.01 6.41 -14.01
N ASP A 346 11.90 5.54 -14.46
CA ASP A 346 12.84 4.85 -13.58
C ASP A 346 13.66 5.84 -12.75
N GLY A 347 13.85 5.52 -11.46
CA GLY A 347 14.51 6.41 -10.50
C GLY A 347 13.76 7.69 -10.15
N ALA A 348 12.56 7.94 -10.70
CA ALA A 348 11.68 9.03 -10.27
C ALA A 348 10.49 8.49 -9.46
N TRP A 349 10.19 9.21 -8.39
CA TRP A 349 9.30 8.80 -7.31
C TRP A 349 8.39 9.95 -6.91
N LEU A 350 7.14 9.65 -6.55
CA LEU A 350 6.34 10.52 -5.71
C LEU A 350 6.57 10.12 -4.26
N GLY A 351 7.44 10.85 -3.57
CA GLY A 351 7.74 10.64 -2.15
C GLY A 351 6.89 11.54 -1.28
N GLY A 352 6.62 11.10 -0.05
CA GLY A 352 5.93 11.94 0.91
C GLY A 352 6.14 11.49 2.35
N TRP A 353 5.69 12.34 3.26
CA TRP A 353 5.86 12.16 4.70
C TRP A 353 4.73 12.79 5.48
N THR A 354 4.40 12.21 6.63
CA THR A 354 3.47 12.76 7.60
C THR A 354 4.24 13.39 8.74
N LYS A 355 3.96 14.67 9.00
CA LYS A 355 4.60 15.48 10.03
C LYS A 355 3.57 15.95 11.06
N LEU A 356 3.92 15.77 12.33
CA LEU A 356 3.18 16.26 13.49
C LEU A 356 4.02 17.32 14.22
N THR A 357 3.45 18.50 14.40
CA THR A 357 4.01 19.59 15.21
C THR A 357 3.03 19.94 16.34
N SER A 358 3.40 20.89 17.20
CA SER A 358 2.47 21.41 18.20
C SER A 358 1.30 22.19 17.62
N ALA A 359 1.38 22.62 16.35
CA ALA A 359 0.40 23.50 15.71
C ALA A 359 -0.27 22.89 14.48
N SER A 360 0.31 21.82 13.92
CA SER A 360 -0.12 21.24 12.64
C SER A 360 0.08 19.73 12.59
N LEU A 361 -0.78 19.09 11.83
CA LEU A 361 -0.63 17.73 11.34
C LEU A 361 -0.82 17.82 9.84
N ALA A 362 0.14 17.37 9.06
CA ALA A 362 0.04 17.40 7.61
C ALA A 362 0.83 16.27 6.98
N SER A 363 0.35 15.79 5.83
CA SER A 363 1.15 14.97 4.94
C SER A 363 1.61 15.81 3.76
N GLU A 364 2.89 15.73 3.43
CA GLU A 364 3.48 16.44 2.29
C GLU A 364 3.90 15.46 1.21
N LEU A 365 3.80 15.88 -0.06
CA LEU A 365 4.21 15.10 -1.22
C LEU A 365 5.18 15.89 -2.11
N ARG A 366 6.19 15.21 -2.64
CA ARG A 366 7.18 15.74 -3.58
C ARG A 366 7.54 14.71 -4.64
N ALA A 367 7.73 15.19 -5.86
CA ALA A 367 8.44 14.41 -6.86
C ALA A 367 9.95 14.41 -6.52
N ILE A 368 10.56 13.23 -6.55
CA ILE A 368 11.96 12.99 -6.21
C ILE A 368 12.57 12.20 -7.37
N ALA A 369 13.71 12.65 -7.89
CA ALA A 369 14.49 11.89 -8.86
C ALA A 369 15.82 11.51 -8.23
N CYS A 370 16.18 10.23 -8.28
CA CYS A 370 17.40 9.71 -7.71
C CYS A 370 18.29 9.09 -8.79
N THR A 371 19.58 9.38 -8.70
CA THR A 371 20.62 8.71 -9.48
C THR A 371 21.65 8.13 -8.53
N ASN A 372 22.22 6.98 -8.87
CA ASN A 372 23.34 6.41 -8.11
C ASN A 372 24.67 6.95 -8.61
N THR A 373 24.75 8.27 -8.70
CA THR A 373 25.96 8.99 -9.02
C THR A 373 26.25 9.98 -7.90
N GLN A 374 27.35 10.72 -8.02
CA GLN A 374 27.64 11.81 -7.08
C GLN A 374 26.56 12.92 -7.08
N ALA A 375 25.67 12.96 -8.07
CA ALA A 375 24.52 13.86 -8.08
C ALA A 375 23.44 13.47 -7.06
N GLY A 376 23.38 12.19 -6.66
CA GLY A 376 22.44 11.68 -5.68
C GLY A 376 20.97 11.86 -6.07
N CYS A 377 20.16 12.25 -5.09
CA CYS A 377 18.75 12.55 -5.27
C CYS A 377 18.49 14.06 -5.39
N LEU A 378 17.43 14.44 -6.08
CA LEU A 378 16.95 15.80 -6.29
C LEU A 378 15.44 15.84 -6.09
N ALA A 379 14.94 16.87 -5.40
CA ALA A 379 13.51 17.20 -5.42
C ALA A 379 13.18 17.92 -6.74
N LEU A 380 12.12 17.49 -7.42
CA LEU A 380 11.63 18.14 -8.62
C LEU A 380 10.60 19.20 -8.19
N GLY A 381 11.01 20.47 -8.22
CA GLY A 381 10.23 21.61 -7.76
C GLY A 381 10.71 22.14 -6.40
N GLU A 382 11.07 23.42 -6.34
CA GLU A 382 11.61 24.07 -5.13
C GLU A 382 10.53 24.77 -4.28
N SER A 383 9.35 25.01 -4.85
CA SER A 383 8.25 25.70 -4.16
C SER A 383 7.19 24.74 -3.64
N CYS A 384 6.71 25.01 -2.44
CA CYS A 384 5.48 24.43 -1.93
C CYS A 384 4.29 24.99 -2.66
N GLU A 385 3.95 24.33 -3.76
CA GLU A 385 2.77 24.63 -4.55
C GLU A 385 1.50 24.28 -3.76
N ALA A 386 0.38 24.91 -4.12
CA ALA A 386 -0.91 24.58 -3.53
C ALA A 386 -1.21 23.08 -3.75
N GLY A 387 -1.63 22.36 -2.69
CA GLY A 387 -1.88 20.91 -2.75
C GLY A 387 -0.68 20.02 -2.43
N SER A 388 0.54 20.56 -2.37
CA SER A 388 1.75 19.81 -1.94
C SER A 388 1.80 19.51 -0.44
N SER A 389 0.88 20.10 0.33
CA SER A 389 0.60 19.80 1.72
C SER A 389 -0.88 19.50 1.86
N LEU A 390 -1.17 18.34 2.45
CA LEU A 390 -2.49 17.86 2.79
C LEU A 390 -2.69 18.06 4.29
N PRO A 391 -3.28 19.20 4.73
CA PRO A 391 -3.49 19.46 6.13
C PRO A 391 -4.43 18.40 6.71
N PHE A 392 -4.14 17.99 7.94
CA PHE A 392 -4.87 16.99 8.72
C PHE A 392 -4.90 15.56 8.14
N VAL A 393 -4.23 15.30 7.02
CA VAL A 393 -4.04 13.95 6.49
C VAL A 393 -2.92 13.24 7.24
N ARG A 394 -3.19 11.99 7.67
CA ARG A 394 -2.27 11.14 8.43
C ARG A 394 -1.94 9.89 7.67
N ASN A 395 -0.67 9.48 7.75
CA ASN A 395 -0.16 8.18 7.31
C ASN A 395 -0.80 7.62 6.01
N PRO A 396 -0.87 8.41 4.92
CA PRO A 396 -1.53 7.97 3.71
C PRO A 396 -0.86 6.73 3.13
N ALA A 397 -1.64 5.95 2.38
CA ALA A 397 -1.17 4.76 1.71
C ALA A 397 -1.51 4.83 0.23
N PHE A 398 -0.61 4.31 -0.59
CA PHE A 398 -0.70 4.38 -2.03
C PHE A 398 -0.31 3.03 -2.61
N ALA A 399 -0.97 2.67 -3.70
CA ALA A 399 -0.57 1.58 -4.56
C ALA A 399 -0.69 2.05 -6.00
N GLU A 400 0.21 1.60 -6.85
CA GLU A 400 0.26 1.92 -8.27
C GLU A 400 0.14 0.68 -9.15
N VAL A 401 -0.36 0.87 -10.36
CA VAL A 401 -0.39 -0.15 -11.41
C VAL A 401 -0.16 0.48 -12.77
N ASP A 402 0.59 -0.23 -13.62
CA ASP A 402 0.63 -0.01 -15.07
C ASP A 402 -0.41 -0.90 -15.72
N LEU A 403 -1.30 -0.35 -16.53
CA LEU A 403 -2.24 -1.16 -17.27
C LEU A 403 -1.67 -1.51 -18.66
N PRO A 404 -1.86 -2.76 -19.12
CA PRO A 404 -1.42 -3.15 -20.45
C PRO A 404 -2.09 -2.31 -21.54
N GLY A 405 -1.28 -1.63 -22.35
CA GLY A 405 -1.75 -0.86 -23.50
C GLY A 405 -1.77 0.66 -23.28
N ASP A 406 -1.62 1.12 -22.04
CA ASP A 406 -1.48 2.55 -21.75
C ASP A 406 -0.21 3.14 -22.37
N ALA A 407 -0.27 4.43 -22.69
CA ALA A 407 0.91 5.18 -23.10
C ALA A 407 1.92 5.24 -21.94
N ALA A 408 3.21 5.15 -22.27
CA ALA A 408 4.27 5.38 -21.29
C ALA A 408 4.09 6.77 -20.68
N GLY A 409 4.04 6.86 -19.34
CA GLY A 409 3.69 8.11 -18.67
C GLY A 409 2.39 8.03 -17.89
N ILE A 410 1.46 7.17 -18.28
CA ILE A 410 0.15 7.03 -17.60
C ILE A 410 0.25 5.94 -16.54
N ARG A 411 -0.18 6.25 -15.33
CA ARG A 411 -0.34 5.27 -14.24
C ARG A 411 -1.64 5.46 -13.50
N TYR A 412 -2.11 4.38 -12.89
CA TYR A 412 -3.26 4.40 -12.01
C TYR A 412 -2.82 4.17 -10.57
N HIS A 413 -3.40 4.93 -9.66
CA HIS A 413 -3.07 4.89 -8.26
C HIS A 413 -4.33 4.77 -7.42
N VAL A 414 -4.29 3.92 -6.40
CA VAL A 414 -5.29 3.93 -5.33
C VAL A 414 -4.72 4.71 -4.16
N TRP A 415 -5.31 5.88 -3.90
CA TRP A 415 -4.94 6.76 -2.80
C TRP A 415 -5.83 6.46 -1.62
N VAL A 416 -5.25 6.14 -0.47
CA VAL A 416 -5.99 5.93 0.78
C VAL A 416 -5.53 6.97 1.77
N LEU A 417 -6.44 7.87 2.12
CA LEU A 417 -6.18 9.06 2.90
C LEU A 417 -6.98 9.00 4.19
N PRO A 418 -6.32 8.75 5.33
CA PRO A 418 -6.85 9.09 6.65
C PRO A 418 -6.80 10.61 6.86
N TRP A 419 -7.89 11.26 7.27
CA TRP A 419 -7.87 12.68 7.63
C TRP A 419 -8.71 13.00 8.87
N LEU A 420 -8.41 14.14 9.49
CA LEU A 420 -9.21 14.75 10.54
C LEU A 420 -9.94 15.98 9.98
N ASP A 421 -11.24 16.08 10.20
CA ASP A 421 -11.97 17.30 9.89
C ASP A 421 -11.93 18.32 11.04
N ALA A 422 -12.41 19.54 10.77
CA ALA A 422 -12.45 20.62 11.76
C ALA A 422 -13.40 20.33 12.95
N GLY A 423 -14.33 19.38 12.80
CA GLY A 423 -15.23 18.91 13.84
C GLY A 423 -14.65 17.80 14.72
N GLY A 424 -13.40 17.38 14.45
CA GLY A 424 -12.78 16.26 15.14
C GLY A 424 -13.34 14.90 14.72
N MET A 425 -13.92 14.78 13.53
CA MET A 425 -14.19 13.47 12.93
C MET A 425 -12.93 12.97 12.23
N ALA A 426 -12.53 11.76 12.56
CA ALA A 426 -11.55 11.03 11.78
C ALA A 426 -12.27 10.24 10.69
N ARG A 427 -11.77 10.36 9.46
CA ARG A 427 -12.31 9.69 8.30
C ARG A 427 -11.18 8.98 7.56
N LEU A 428 -11.53 7.88 6.92
CA LEU A 428 -10.70 7.21 5.95
C LEU A 428 -11.44 7.21 4.63
N GLY A 429 -10.78 7.69 3.59
CA GLY A 429 -11.32 7.64 2.24
C GLY A 429 -10.31 7.07 1.27
N ALA A 430 -10.85 6.54 0.18
CA ALA A 430 -10.08 6.02 -0.93
C ALA A 430 -10.46 6.74 -2.23
N GLN A 431 -9.51 6.87 -3.14
CA GLN A 431 -9.73 7.50 -4.42
C GLN A 431 -8.88 6.80 -5.47
N LEU A 432 -9.50 6.40 -6.58
CA LEU A 432 -8.76 6.01 -7.78
C LEU A 432 -8.30 7.25 -8.54
N MET A 433 -7.01 7.33 -8.82
CA MET A 433 -6.37 8.46 -9.49
C MET A 433 -5.71 7.98 -10.78
N ARG A 434 -5.94 8.68 -11.88
CA ARG A 434 -5.07 8.61 -13.05
C ARG A 434 -3.98 9.68 -12.90
N VAL A 435 -2.73 9.27 -13.08
CA VAL A 435 -1.58 10.16 -13.02
C VAL A 435 -0.87 10.14 -14.35
N ASP A 436 -0.84 11.29 -15.01
CA ASP A 436 -0.17 11.49 -16.28
C ASP A 436 1.18 12.20 -16.03
N PHE A 437 2.26 11.45 -16.15
CA PHE A 437 3.61 11.98 -16.17
C PHE A 437 3.92 12.45 -17.60
N GLY A 438 4.01 13.77 -17.82
CA GLY A 438 4.16 14.35 -19.16
C GLY A 438 5.33 13.75 -19.97
N GLU A 439 5.14 13.59 -21.28
CA GLU A 439 6.11 12.93 -22.19
C GLU A 439 7.45 13.68 -22.33
N ALA A 440 7.51 14.96 -21.96
CA ALA A 440 8.68 15.82 -22.17
C ALA A 440 9.34 16.24 -20.82
N PRO A 441 10.58 15.77 -20.52
CA PRO A 441 11.27 16.00 -19.24
C PRO A 441 11.50 17.46 -18.83
N GLY A 442 11.40 18.41 -19.78
CA GLY A 442 11.65 19.83 -19.55
C GLY A 442 10.41 20.68 -19.26
N THR A 443 9.21 20.12 -19.42
CA THR A 443 7.92 20.81 -19.23
C THR A 443 6.89 19.92 -18.52
N SER A 444 7.31 18.76 -18.01
CA SER A 444 6.45 17.69 -17.53
C SER A 444 5.70 18.09 -16.25
N GLU A 445 4.57 18.75 -16.44
CA GLU A 445 3.51 18.82 -15.46
C GLU A 445 3.06 17.39 -15.13
N VAL A 446 3.00 17.06 -13.85
CA VAL A 446 2.38 15.81 -13.39
C VAL A 446 0.91 16.14 -13.15
N VAL A 447 0.03 15.57 -13.97
CA VAL A 447 -1.41 15.82 -13.87
C VAL A 447 -2.04 14.69 -13.06
N PHE A 448 -2.63 15.05 -11.93
CA PHE A 448 -3.41 14.15 -11.09
C PHE A 448 -4.89 14.31 -11.42
N THR A 449 -5.47 13.30 -12.06
CA THR A 449 -6.88 13.29 -12.45
C THR A 449 -7.63 12.29 -11.57
N PRO A 450 -8.49 12.75 -10.63
CA PRO A 450 -9.34 11.85 -9.87
C PRO A 450 -10.34 11.17 -10.80
N ILE A 451 -10.52 9.86 -10.64
CA ILE A 451 -11.56 9.11 -11.34
C ILE A 451 -12.85 9.19 -10.53
N PRO A 452 -13.97 9.68 -11.11
CA PRO A 452 -15.24 9.82 -10.40
C PRO A 452 -15.65 8.54 -9.69
N GLU A 453 -16.10 8.63 -8.44
CA GLU A 453 -16.70 7.49 -7.73
C GLU A 453 -18.18 7.34 -8.11
N PRO A 454 -18.75 6.12 -8.19
CA PRO A 454 -20.09 5.86 -8.71
C PRO A 454 -21.21 6.61 -7.96
N ASN A 455 -21.00 6.80 -6.66
CA ASN A 455 -21.98 7.38 -5.74
C ASN A 455 -21.62 8.83 -5.32
N GLY A 456 -20.51 9.37 -5.84
CA GLY A 456 -20.21 10.79 -5.69
C GLY A 456 -21.22 11.55 -6.53
N GLY A 457 -22.16 12.26 -5.89
CA GLY A 457 -23.28 12.92 -6.55
C GLY A 457 -22.84 13.60 -7.86
N ALA A 458 -23.57 13.30 -8.95
CA ALA A 458 -23.23 13.71 -10.31
C ALA A 458 -22.60 15.09 -10.35
N ALA A 459 -21.43 15.18 -10.99
CA ALA A 459 -20.66 16.41 -11.19
C ALA A 459 -21.56 17.53 -11.74
N GLY A 460 -22.17 18.31 -10.84
CA GLY A 460 -22.54 19.67 -11.15
C GLY A 460 -21.25 20.47 -11.21
N ASP A 461 -21.20 21.53 -12.03
CA ASP A 461 -20.00 22.34 -12.28
C ASP A 461 -19.25 22.87 -11.03
N ASP A 462 -19.80 22.69 -9.82
CA ASP A 462 -19.23 23.10 -8.52
C ASP A 462 -19.19 21.97 -7.45
N SER A 463 -19.48 20.70 -7.76
CA SER A 463 -19.43 19.64 -6.73
C SER A 463 -17.96 19.28 -6.45
N GLU A 464 -17.50 19.62 -5.24
CA GLU A 464 -16.22 19.15 -4.71
C GLU A 464 -16.15 17.63 -4.85
N TRP A 465 -15.15 17.14 -5.59
CA TRP A 465 -14.86 15.72 -5.71
C TRP A 465 -14.56 15.17 -4.31
N LEU A 466 -15.39 14.25 -3.82
CA LEU A 466 -15.20 13.62 -2.53
C LEU A 466 -14.70 12.19 -2.71
N PRO A 467 -13.64 11.78 -1.99
CA PRO A 467 -13.16 10.41 -2.01
C PRO A 467 -14.25 9.45 -1.49
N LEU A 468 -14.19 8.19 -1.93
CA LEU A 468 -15.01 7.11 -1.38
C LEU A 468 -14.74 6.98 0.12
N VAL A 469 -15.69 7.36 0.97
CA VAL A 469 -15.55 7.23 2.42
C VAL A 469 -15.67 5.76 2.82
N LEU A 470 -14.59 5.21 3.36
CA LEU A 470 -14.49 3.83 3.83
C LEU A 470 -14.90 3.69 5.29
N SER A 471 -14.52 4.67 6.12
CA SER A 471 -14.77 4.66 7.55
C SER A 471 -14.84 6.08 8.10
N GLU A 472 -15.64 6.26 9.15
CA GLU A 472 -15.80 7.53 9.85
C GLU A 472 -16.05 7.28 11.34
N MET A 473 -15.29 7.98 12.18
CA MET A 473 -15.37 7.87 13.63
C MET A 473 -15.16 9.23 14.28
N GLN A 474 -15.91 9.52 15.34
CA GLN A 474 -15.62 10.68 16.17
C GLN A 474 -14.29 10.44 16.89
N THR A 475 -13.32 11.35 16.73
CA THR A 475 -12.13 11.29 17.56
C THR A 475 -12.52 11.59 19.00
N SER A 476 -12.07 10.77 19.94
CA SER A 476 -12.13 11.13 21.35
C SER A 476 -10.82 11.83 21.72
N SER A 477 -10.92 12.91 22.48
CA SER A 477 -9.76 13.54 23.11
C SER A 477 -9.06 12.60 24.12
N GLU A 478 -9.74 11.51 24.51
CA GLU A 478 -9.24 10.49 25.45
C GLU A 478 -8.34 9.45 24.79
N ILE A 479 -8.40 9.28 23.46
CA ILE A 479 -7.54 8.34 22.71
C ILE A 479 -6.64 9.11 21.73
N ASP A 480 -5.98 10.19 22.13
CA ASP A 480 -4.95 10.88 21.31
C ASP A 480 -5.38 11.24 19.86
N PHE A 481 -6.67 11.55 19.64
CA PHE A 481 -7.25 11.76 18.31
C PHE A 481 -7.18 10.55 17.37
N ARG A 482 -7.04 9.33 17.87
CA ARG A 482 -7.06 8.12 17.05
C ARG A 482 -8.40 8.00 16.30
N GLY A 483 -8.32 7.48 15.09
CA GLY A 483 -9.45 7.13 14.24
C GLY A 483 -8.99 6.11 13.19
N PRO A 484 -9.80 5.82 12.16
CA PRO A 484 -9.40 4.90 11.11
C PRO A 484 -8.11 5.42 10.43
N ASP A 485 -7.03 4.65 10.52
CA ASP A 485 -5.68 5.07 10.12
C ASP A 485 -4.82 3.83 9.79
N LEU A 486 -3.50 4.05 9.65
CA LEU A 486 -2.47 3.03 9.44
C LEU A 486 -2.76 2.20 8.19
N ALA A 487 -3.38 2.81 7.20
CA ALA A 487 -3.80 2.12 5.99
C ALA A 487 -2.61 1.48 5.26
N ALA A 488 -2.93 0.36 4.62
CA ALA A 488 -2.11 -0.32 3.63
C ALA A 488 -2.99 -0.66 2.43
N THR A 489 -2.44 -0.52 1.23
CA THR A 489 -3.15 -0.81 -0.02
C THR A 489 -2.19 -1.48 -1.00
N ALA A 490 -2.74 -2.33 -1.85
CA ALA A 490 -2.02 -2.93 -2.97
C ALA A 490 -2.98 -3.19 -4.13
N ILE A 491 -2.42 -3.32 -5.34
CA ILE A 491 -3.17 -3.59 -6.57
C ILE A 491 -2.66 -4.90 -7.17
N VAL A 492 -3.58 -5.83 -7.43
CA VAL A 492 -3.34 -6.97 -8.31
C VAL A 492 -3.86 -6.59 -9.69
N ALA A 493 -2.94 -6.51 -10.65
CA ALA A 493 -3.30 -6.19 -12.03
C ALA A 493 -4.25 -7.25 -12.63
N PRO A 494 -5.18 -6.86 -13.51
CA PRO A 494 -5.33 -5.49 -14.03
C PRO A 494 -6.17 -4.56 -13.16
N ASP A 495 -7.10 -5.08 -12.35
CA ASP A 495 -8.26 -4.29 -11.90
C ASP A 495 -8.64 -4.49 -10.42
N LYS A 496 -7.83 -5.18 -9.61
CA LYS A 496 -8.20 -5.48 -8.23
C LYS A 496 -7.37 -4.67 -7.24
N ALA A 497 -8.03 -3.98 -6.33
CA ALA A 497 -7.38 -3.30 -5.22
C ALA A 497 -7.82 -3.89 -3.87
N LEU A 498 -6.90 -4.00 -2.93
CA LEU A 498 -7.20 -4.33 -1.54
C LEU A 498 -6.79 -3.17 -0.65
N ILE A 499 -7.68 -2.75 0.23
CA ILE A 499 -7.42 -1.73 1.24
C ILE A 499 -7.62 -2.37 2.61
N ALA A 500 -6.59 -2.27 3.46
CA ALA A 500 -6.64 -2.66 4.85
C ALA A 500 -6.33 -1.47 5.75
N TRP A 501 -7.03 -1.34 6.88
CA TRP A 501 -6.82 -0.26 7.83
C TRP A 501 -7.16 -0.69 9.24
N VAL A 502 -6.68 0.09 10.22
CA VAL A 502 -6.94 -0.15 11.63
C VAL A 502 -7.99 0.85 12.09
N GLU A 503 -9.08 0.34 12.63
CA GLU A 503 -10.07 1.10 13.38
C GLU A 503 -9.79 0.92 14.88
N PRO A 504 -9.46 2.00 15.60
CA PRO A 504 -9.35 1.93 17.04
C PRO A 504 -10.69 1.48 17.62
N GLY A 505 -10.67 0.60 18.62
CA GLY A 505 -11.88 0.31 19.37
C GLY A 505 -12.43 1.55 20.06
N ASN A 506 -13.62 1.42 20.67
CA ASN A 506 -14.16 2.50 21.51
C ASN A 506 -13.16 2.85 22.65
N PRO A 507 -13.28 4.02 23.33
CA PRO A 507 -12.32 4.43 24.36
C PRO A 507 -12.15 3.43 25.52
N GLU A 508 -13.12 2.55 25.73
CA GLU A 508 -13.10 1.49 26.75
C GLU A 508 -12.56 0.16 26.20
N ALA A 509 -12.43 0.02 24.88
CA ALA A 509 -11.97 -1.17 24.21
C ALA A 509 -10.46 -1.28 24.33
N THR A 510 -10.02 -2.48 24.72
CA THR A 510 -8.61 -2.86 24.72
C THR A 510 -8.14 -3.36 23.35
N ALA A 511 -9.08 -3.46 22.40
CA ALA A 511 -8.96 -4.10 21.10
C ALA A 511 -9.08 -3.07 19.95
N ASP A 512 -8.31 -3.25 18.89
CA ASP A 512 -8.44 -2.56 17.61
C ASP A 512 -9.08 -3.53 16.59
N ALA A 513 -9.83 -3.00 15.63
CA ALA A 513 -10.38 -3.77 14.53
C ALA A 513 -9.53 -3.60 13.26
N LEU A 514 -9.04 -4.69 12.69
CA LEU A 514 -8.41 -4.69 11.38
C LEU A 514 -9.48 -4.91 10.31
N ARG A 515 -9.73 -3.88 9.53
CA ARG A 515 -10.71 -3.89 8.45
C ARG A 515 -10.01 -4.18 7.13
N VAL A 516 -10.61 -5.00 6.29
CA VAL A 516 -10.07 -5.42 5.00
C VAL A 516 -11.19 -5.38 3.97
N ARG A 517 -11.02 -4.58 2.91
CA ARG A 517 -12.02 -4.44 1.84
C ARG A 517 -11.36 -4.51 0.47
N ARG A 518 -12.01 -5.19 -0.48
CA ARG A 518 -11.50 -5.37 -1.85
C ARG A 518 -12.44 -4.69 -2.86
N PHE A 519 -11.83 -4.17 -3.92
CA PHE A 519 -12.49 -3.34 -4.93
C PHE A 519 -12.08 -3.77 -6.34
N HIS A 520 -13.01 -3.61 -7.28
CA HIS A 520 -12.70 -3.46 -8.70
C HIS A 520 -12.32 -2.00 -9.00
N MET A 521 -11.31 -1.84 -9.85
CA MET A 521 -10.87 -0.57 -10.39
C MET A 521 -11.55 -0.34 -11.75
N CYS A 522 -12.64 0.42 -11.73
CA CYS A 522 -13.41 0.70 -12.93
C CYS A 522 -12.91 2.00 -13.57
N LEU A 523 -12.48 1.90 -14.82
CA LEU A 523 -11.87 3.00 -15.55
C LEU A 523 -12.89 3.58 -16.54
N PRO A 524 -12.88 4.91 -16.76
CA PRO A 524 -13.69 5.49 -17.83
C PRO A 524 -13.18 5.00 -19.19
N GLU A 525 -14.12 4.71 -20.10
CA GLU A 525 -13.83 4.31 -21.49
C GLU A 525 -13.12 5.40 -22.32
#